data_AF-A0A940KB47-F1
#
_entry.id   AF-A0A940KB47-F1
#
_cell.length_a   1.000
_cell.length_b   1.000
_cell.length_c   1.000
_cell.angle_alpha   90.00
_cell.angle_beta   90.00
_cell.angle_gamma   90.00
#
_symmetry.space_group_name_H-M   'P 1'
#
loop_
_entity.id
_entity.type
_entity.pdbx_description
1 polymer ?
#
loop_
_entity_poly.entity_id
_entity_poly.type
_entity_poly.pdbx_seq_one_letter_code
_entity_poly.pdbx_strand_id
1 'polypeptide(L)' 'MNVHHLPTERNLELAWTSYHALVMAADADRRLWADLDHCKAVARAWDHWRALFLASEKAA' A
#
# COMPACT_ATOMS: atom_id res chain seq x y z
N MET A 1 -22.05 -9.26 14.05
CA MET A 1 -20.74 -9.86 13.76
C MET A 1 -20.50 -9.68 12.27
N ASN A 2 -19.74 -8.65 11.86
CA ASN A 2 -19.65 -8.22 10.46
C ASN A 2 -18.56 -9.01 9.70
N VAL A 3 -18.95 -9.72 8.65
CA VAL A 3 -18.12 -10.64 7.83
C VAL A 3 -17.48 -9.93 6.63
N HIS A 4 -17.29 -8.61 6.66
CA HIS A 4 -16.88 -7.81 5.48
C HIS A 4 -15.39 -7.40 5.41
N HIS A 5 -14.51 -7.94 6.27
CA HIS A 5 -13.11 -7.50 6.32
C HIS A 5 -12.08 -8.64 6.27
N LEU A 6 -12.40 -9.75 5.60
CA LEU A 6 -11.33 -10.67 5.23
C LEU A 6 -10.49 -10.01 4.11
N PRO A 7 -9.15 -9.99 4.23
CA PRO A 7 -8.29 -9.59 3.13
C PRO A 7 -8.60 -10.50 1.94
N THR A 8 -9.13 -9.93 0.86
CA THR A 8 -9.22 -10.66 -0.41
C THR A 8 -7.90 -10.48 -1.15
N GLU A 9 -7.49 -11.46 -1.95
CA GLU A 9 -6.32 -11.33 -2.84
C GLU A 9 -6.40 -10.05 -3.68
N ARG A 10 -7.60 -9.72 -4.18
CA ARG A 10 -7.89 -8.48 -4.90
C ARG A 10 -7.60 -7.21 -4.10
N ASN A 11 -7.92 -7.18 -2.80
CA ASN A 11 -7.63 -6.01 -1.95
C ASN A 11 -6.12 -5.85 -1.73
N LEU A 12 -5.39 -6.96 -1.59
CA LEU A 12 -3.94 -6.96 -1.46
C LEU A 12 -3.26 -6.44 -2.75
N GLU A 13 -3.69 -6.92 -3.91
CA GLU A 13 -3.18 -6.47 -5.21
C GLU A 13 -3.42 -4.97 -5.44
N LEU A 14 -4.63 -4.47 -5.14
CA LEU A 14 -4.95 -3.05 -5.29
C LEU A 14 -4.09 -2.17 -4.36
N ALA A 15 -3.86 -2.61 -3.12
CA ALA A 15 -2.99 -1.91 -2.18
C ALA A 15 -1.54 -1.89 -2.67
N TRP A 16 -1.05 -3.01 -3.23
CA TRP A 16 0.27 -3.09 -3.84
C TRP A 16 0.41 -2.12 -5.02
N THR A 17 -0.55 -2.14 -5.96
CA THR A 17 -0.53 -1.25 -7.14
C THR A 17 -0.49 0.22 -6.73
N SER A 18 -1.25 0.59 -5.69
CA SER A 18 -1.30 1.97 -5.19
C SER A 18 0.04 2.41 -4.58
N TYR A 19 0.65 1.56 -3.73
CA TYR A 19 1.98 1.82 -3.18
C TYR A 19 3.03 1.91 -4.30
N HIS A 20 3.05 0.94 -5.21
CA HIS A 20 4.01 0.87 -6.30
C HIS A 20 3.93 2.09 -7.22
N ALA A 21 2.72 2.58 -7.54
CA ALA A 21 2.54 3.76 -8.37
C ALA A 21 3.16 5.03 -7.75
N LEU A 22 3.05 5.21 -6.43
CA LEU A 22 3.64 6.35 -5.72
C LEU A 22 5.17 6.31 -5.72
N VAL A 23 5.75 5.11 -5.57
CA VAL A 23 7.21 4.91 -5.66
C VAL A 23 7.70 5.19 -7.07
N MET A 24 7.06 4.63 -8.09
CA MET A 24 7.43 4.86 -9.49
C MET A 24 7.33 6.34 -9.88
N ALA A 25 6.32 7.06 -9.37
CA ALA A 25 6.22 8.50 -9.57
C ALA A 25 7.43 9.25 -8.99
N ALA A 26 7.87 8.90 -7.78
CA ALA A 26 9.01 9.54 -7.12
C ALA A 26 10.37 9.13 -7.72
N ASP A 27 10.48 7.93 -8.29
CA ASP A 27 11.67 7.53 -9.05
C ASP A 27 11.76 8.29 -10.38
N ALA A 28 10.63 8.59 -11.01
CA ALA A 28 10.55 9.41 -12.22
C ALA A 28 10.76 10.91 -11.94
N ASP A 29 10.26 11.43 -10.81
CA ASP A 29 10.49 12.79 -10.33
C ASP A 29 11.03 12.80 -8.90
N ARG A 30 12.36 12.87 -8.79
CA ARG A 30 13.07 12.84 -7.51
C ARG A 30 12.68 13.97 -6.55
N ARG A 31 12.03 15.05 -7.00
CA ARG A 31 11.54 16.11 -6.10
C ARG A 31 10.45 15.60 -5.16
N LEU A 32 9.70 14.58 -5.55
CA LEU A 32 8.66 13.97 -4.72
C LEU A 32 9.23 13.28 -3.48
N TRP A 33 10.51 12.86 -3.48
CA TRP A 33 11.18 12.36 -2.28
C TRP A 33 11.50 13.45 -1.25
N ALA A 34 11.53 14.72 -1.67
CA ALA A 34 11.65 15.87 -0.77
C ALA A 34 10.27 16.45 -0.38
N ASP A 35 9.19 16.01 -1.02
CA ASP A 35 7.82 16.42 -0.69
C ASP A 35 7.31 15.60 0.50
N LEU A 36 7.07 16.28 1.62
CA LEU A 36 6.62 15.67 2.86
C LEU A 36 5.25 14.99 2.71
N ASP A 37 4.33 15.56 1.95
CA ASP A 37 2.99 14.99 1.80
C ASP A 37 3.00 13.78 0.87
N HIS A 38 3.85 13.78 -0.16
CA HIS A 38 4.13 12.59 -0.95
C HIS A 38 4.72 11.46 -0.09
N CYS A 39 5.72 11.78 0.74
CA CYS A 39 6.34 10.81 1.65
C CYS A 39 5.32 10.20 2.63
N LYS A 40 4.41 11.02 3.17
CA LYS A 40 3.30 10.53 4.01
C LYS A 40 2.36 9.62 3.23
N ALA A 41 2.05 9.93 1.97
CA ALA A 41 1.20 9.10 1.13
C ALA A 41 1.85 7.74 0.86
N VAL A 42 3.13 7.71 0.52
CA VAL A 42 3.92 6.48 0.34
C VAL A 42 3.90 5.63 1.62
N ALA A 43 4.19 6.24 2.78
CA ALA A 43 4.20 5.53 4.06
C ALA A 43 2.84 4.90 4.40
N ARG A 44 1.73 5.64 4.18
CA ARG A 44 0.38 5.12 4.41
C ARG A 44 0.02 3.98 3.47
N ALA A 45 0.38 4.09 2.19
CA ALA A 45 0.13 3.05 1.21
C ALA A 45 0.92 1.77 1.53
N TRP A 46 2.19 1.93 1.94
CA TRP A 46 3.02 0.82 2.43
C TRP A 46 2.41 0.13 3.64
N ASP A 47 2.04 0.88 4.67
CA ASP A 47 1.47 0.31 5.90
C ASP A 47 0.16 -0.44 5.63
N HIS A 48 -0.67 0.11 4.74
CA HIS A 48 -1.92 -0.54 4.33
C HIS A 48 -1.68 -1.87 3.59
N TRP A 49 -0.81 -1.86 2.58
CA TRP A 49 -0.45 -3.09 1.86
C TRP A 49 0.17 -4.13 2.78
N ARG A 50 1.13 -3.71 3.62
CA ARG A 50 1.82 -4.59 4.58
C ARG A 50 0.83 -5.24 5.55
N ALA A 51 -0.15 -4.49 6.06
CA ALA A 51 -1.17 -5.03 6.96
C ALA A 51 -2.02 -6.11 6.27
N LEU A 52 -2.41 -5.89 5.02
CA LEU A 52 -3.16 -6.87 4.23
C LEU A 52 -2.32 -8.12 3.93
N PHE A 53 -1.05 -7.95 3.56
CA PHE A 53 -0.14 -9.07 3.28
C PHE A 53 0.06 -9.96 4.51
N LEU A 54 0.36 -9.36 5.67
CA LEU A 54 0.54 -10.12 6.91
C LEU A 54 -0.74 -10.84 7.36
N ALA A 55 -1.91 -10.30 7.01
CA ALA A 55 -3.19 -10.94 7.30
C ALA A 55 -3.49 -12.10 6.34
N SER A 56 -3.09 -12.02 5.07
CA SER A 56 -3.22 -13.13 4.11
C SER A 56 -2.29 -14.30 4.44
N GLU A 57 -1.04 -14.03 4.86
CA GLU A 57 -0.08 -15.06 5.25
C GLU A 57 -0.53 -15.86 6.50
N LYS A 58 -1.31 -15.25 7.39
CA LYS A 58 -1.88 -15.94 8.57
C LYS A 58 -3.09 -16.82 8.24
N ALA A 59 -3.71 -16.60 7.08
CA ALA A 59 -4.91 -17.31 6.65
C ALA A 59 -4.59 -18.51 5.73
N ALA A 60 -3.35 -18.62 5.24
CA ALA A 60 -2.82 -19.72 4.44
C ALA A 60 -2.24 -20.83 5.33
#